data_AF-A0A836MGW1-F1
#
_entry.id   AF-A0A836MGW1-F1
#
_cell.length_a   1.000
_cell.length_b   1.000
_cell.length_c   1.000
_cell.angle_alpha   90.00
_cell.angle_beta   90.00
_cell.angle_gamma   90.00
#
_symmetry.space_group_name_H-M   'P 1'
#
loop_
_entity.id
_entity.type
_entity.pdbx_description
1 polymer ?
#
loop_
_entity_poly.entity_id
_entity_poly.type
_entity_poly.pdbx_seq_one_letter_code
_entity_poly.pdbx_strand_id
1 'polypeptide(L)'
;MLSCAHLSYSQPLRNQTSIESDYLILNQDGKPLSIPSITQYFQILKEKHSEFLPTNFSPKTLRHTFSSSMERLLREAGVEEDNRKKALAYLRGDSSLSSQDIYTFKETELEANKYLGQYQREIFGI
;
A
#
# COMPACT_ATOMS: atom_id res chain seq x y z
N MET A 1 1.12 4.29 -37.39
CA MET A 1 0.36 5.11 -36.42
C MET A 1 -0.16 4.19 -35.34
N LEU A 2 0.44 4.24 -34.15
CA LEU A 2 -0.01 3.49 -32.97
C LEU A 2 -1.20 4.25 -32.35
N SER A 3 -2.37 3.61 -32.30
CA SER A 3 -3.57 4.17 -31.68
C SER A 3 -3.56 3.89 -30.18
N CYS A 4 -3.74 4.95 -29.40
CA CYS A 4 -3.66 4.96 -27.94
C CYS A 4 -4.65 3.99 -27.28
N ALA A 5 -4.13 3.25 -26.31
CA ALA A 5 -4.89 2.47 -25.34
C ALA A 5 -5.80 3.39 -24.50
N HIS A 6 -7.11 3.21 -24.64
CA HIS A 6 -8.07 3.64 -23.62
C HIS A 6 -8.23 2.47 -22.63
N LEU A 7 -7.37 2.44 -21.62
CA LEU A 7 -7.58 1.62 -20.43
C LEU A 7 -8.81 2.16 -19.71
N SER A 8 -9.96 1.56 -20.00
CA SER A 8 -11.22 1.79 -19.30
C SER A 8 -11.02 1.51 -17.81
N TYR A 9 -10.92 2.56 -17.02
CA TYR A 9 -11.07 2.50 -15.57
C TYR A 9 -12.41 1.82 -15.27
N SER A 10 -12.34 0.62 -14.68
CA SER A 10 -13.34 0.01 -13.80
C SER A 10 -14.81 0.27 -14.17
N GLN A 11 -15.43 -0.71 -14.83
CA GLN A 11 -16.87 -0.90 -14.64
C GLN A 11 -17.13 -1.01 -13.13
N PRO A 12 -17.97 -0.16 -12.53
CA PRO A 12 -18.31 -0.33 -11.13
C PRO A 12 -18.95 -1.72 -10.99
N LEU A 13 -18.54 -2.46 -9.96
CA LEU A 13 -19.22 -3.66 -9.48
C LEU A 13 -20.64 -3.25 -9.04
N ARG A 14 -21.53 -2.98 -10.00
CA ARG A 14 -22.93 -2.64 -9.78
C ARG A 14 -23.71 -3.94 -9.65
N ASN A 15 -23.29 -4.80 -8.73
CA ASN A 15 -24.04 -5.99 -8.36
C ASN A 15 -25.17 -5.57 -7.41
N GLN A 16 -26.37 -5.49 -7.97
CA GLN A 16 -27.64 -5.89 -7.36
C GLN A 16 -27.96 -5.37 -5.94
N THR A 17 -27.76 -4.09 -5.66
CA THR A 17 -28.42 -3.44 -4.54
C THR A 17 -29.17 -2.21 -5.06
N SER A 18 -30.49 -2.17 -4.85
CA SER A 18 -31.32 -0.99 -5.11
C SER A 18 -31.08 0.13 -4.08
N ILE A 19 -29.90 0.13 -3.46
CA ILE A 19 -29.57 0.95 -2.31
C ILE A 19 -28.85 2.18 -2.86
N GLU A 20 -29.54 3.32 -2.83
CA GLU A 20 -28.97 4.60 -3.17
C GLU A 20 -28.01 5.03 -2.06
N SER A 21 -26.72 5.04 -2.36
CA SER A 21 -25.67 5.45 -1.42
C SER A 21 -24.51 6.09 -2.18
N ASP A 22 -23.96 7.15 -1.60
CA ASP A 22 -22.72 7.78 -2.07
C ASP A 22 -21.46 6.95 -1.74
N TYR A 23 -21.60 5.87 -0.96
CA TYR A 23 -20.50 5.05 -0.49
C TYR A 23 -20.43 3.70 -1.23
N LEU A 24 -19.21 3.33 -1.64
CA LEU A 24 -18.96 2.06 -2.32
C LEU A 24 -18.98 0.84 -1.37
N ILE A 25 -18.49 1.00 -0.15
CA ILE A 25 -18.33 -0.10 0.82
C ILE A 25 -19.42 0.02 1.87
N LEU A 26 -20.41 -0.88 1.77
CA LEU A 26 -21.59 -0.92 2.62
C LEU A 26 -21.59 -2.17 3.51
N ASN A 27 -22.27 -2.10 4.64
CA ASN A 27 -22.63 -3.25 5.43
C ASN A 27 -23.87 -3.96 4.84
N GLN A 28 -24.31 -5.05 5.47
CA GLN A 28 -25.47 -5.84 5.01
C GLN A 28 -26.79 -5.05 5.05
N ASP A 29 -26.87 -3.98 5.84
CA ASP A 29 -28.04 -3.09 5.94
C ASP A 29 -28.00 -1.95 4.91
N GLY A 30 -26.99 -1.89 4.04
CA GLY A 30 -26.82 -0.81 3.06
C GLY A 30 -26.23 0.48 3.62
N LYS A 31 -25.74 0.46 4.86
CA LYS A 31 -25.10 1.63 5.50
C LYS A 31 -23.58 1.62 5.25
N PRO A 32 -22.92 2.78 5.21
CA PRO A 32 -21.47 2.84 5.09
C PRO A 32 -20.78 2.04 6.19
N LEU A 33 -19.76 1.27 5.81
CA LEU A 33 -19.04 0.46 6.77
C LEU A 33 -18.26 1.34 7.76
N SER A 34 -18.42 1.06 9.06
CA SER A 34 -17.76 1.83 10.12
C SER A 34 -16.27 1.47 10.27
N ILE A 35 -15.46 2.42 10.73
CA ILE A 35 -14.03 2.17 11.04
C ILE A 35 -13.84 1.04 12.08
N PRO A 36 -14.63 0.96 13.18
CA PRO A 36 -14.57 -0.19 14.08
C PRO A 36 -14.83 -1.53 13.38
N SER A 37 -15.81 -1.58 12.46
CA SER A 37 -16.11 -2.81 11.70
C SER A 37 -14.94 -3.24 10.82
N ILE A 38 -14.23 -2.29 10.19
CA ILE A 38 -13.01 -2.59 9.43
C ILE A 38 -11.96 -3.21 10.34
N THR A 39 -11.74 -2.65 11.52
CA THR A 39 -10.76 -3.18 12.49
C THR A 39 -11.12 -4.61 12.91
N GLN A 40 -12.40 -4.86 13.18
CA GLN A 40 -12.90 -6.18 13.53
C GLN A 40 -12.69 -7.19 12.38
N TYR A 41 -12.91 -6.79 11.13
CA TYR A 41 -12.63 -7.68 9.99
C TYR A 41 -11.16 -8.07 9.90
N PHE A 42 -10.23 -7.15 10.15
CA PHE A 42 -8.80 -7.49 10.18
C PHE A 42 -8.45 -8.47 11.29
N GLN A 43 -9.10 -8.39 12.45
CA GLN A 43 -8.95 -9.38 13.54
C GLN A 43 -9.45 -10.76 13.10
N ILE A 44 -10.67 -10.82 12.53
CA ILE A 44 -11.26 -12.07 12.04
C ILE A 44 -10.38 -12.71 10.96
N LEU A 45 -9.88 -11.93 10.01
CA LEU A 45 -8.98 -12.42 8.96
C LEU A 45 -7.70 -13.00 9.55
N LYS A 46 -7.10 -12.29 10.50
CA LYS A 46 -5.87 -12.73 11.18
C LYS A 46 -6.08 -14.03 11.94
N GLU A 47 -7.20 -14.21 12.62
CA GLU A 47 -7.53 -15.44 13.35
C GLU A 47 -7.74 -16.61 12.38
N LYS A 48 -8.53 -16.41 11.33
CA LYS A 48 -8.88 -17.46 10.35
C LYS A 48 -7.71 -17.90 9.48
N HIS A 49 -6.75 -17.01 9.22
CA HIS A 49 -5.63 -17.26 8.31
C HIS A 49 -4.27 -17.01 9.00
N SER A 50 -4.18 -17.35 10.29
CA SER A 50 -2.98 -17.14 11.10
C SER A 50 -1.74 -17.88 10.59
N GLU A 51 -1.92 -18.92 9.80
CA GLU A 51 -0.83 -19.66 9.14
C GLU A 51 -0.18 -18.91 7.97
N PHE A 52 -0.91 -17.98 7.34
CA PHE A 52 -0.44 -17.22 6.17
C PHE A 52 -0.23 -15.73 6.46
N LEU A 53 -0.99 -15.18 7.40
CA LEU A 53 -0.96 -13.75 7.70
C LEU A 53 0.03 -13.43 8.82
N PRO A 54 0.78 -12.33 8.70
CA PRO A 54 1.74 -11.95 9.71
C PRO A 54 1.03 -11.53 11.02
N THR A 55 1.72 -11.72 12.14
CA THR A 55 1.20 -11.39 13.48
C THR A 55 0.87 -9.91 13.67
N ASN A 56 1.40 -9.03 12.82
CA ASN A 56 1.11 -7.59 12.83
C ASN A 56 0.13 -7.18 11.72
N PHE A 57 -0.60 -8.11 11.09
CA PHE A 57 -1.59 -7.82 10.05
C PHE A 57 -2.67 -6.84 10.57
N SER A 58 -2.75 -5.68 9.93
CA SER A 58 -3.64 -4.57 10.30
C SER A 58 -3.81 -3.62 9.10
N PRO A 59 -4.80 -2.71 9.09
CA PRO A 59 -4.92 -1.69 8.05
C PRO A 59 -3.65 -0.84 7.91
N LYS A 60 -3.01 -0.52 9.05
CA LYS A 60 -1.77 0.25 9.09
C LYS A 60 -0.63 -0.50 8.41
N THR A 61 -0.38 -1.76 8.77
CA THR A 61 0.71 -2.55 8.17
C THR A 61 0.45 -2.82 6.70
N LEU A 62 -0.81 -3.03 6.28
CA LEU A 62 -1.15 -3.16 4.87
C LEU A 62 -0.83 -1.87 4.09
N ARG A 63 -1.20 -0.70 4.60
CA ARG A 63 -0.84 0.60 4.00
C ARG A 63 0.67 0.79 3.92
N HIS A 64 1.41 0.37 4.94
CA HIS A 64 2.87 0.41 4.91
C HIS A 64 3.45 -0.51 3.83
N THR A 65 3.03 -1.77 3.77
CA THR A 65 3.49 -2.73 2.76
C THR A 65 3.18 -2.26 1.34
N PHE A 66 1.98 -1.73 1.10
CA PHE A 66 1.62 -1.13 -0.19
C PHE A 66 2.56 0.03 -0.55
N SER A 67 2.79 0.95 0.39
CA SER A 67 3.63 2.13 0.15
C SER A 67 5.06 1.76 -0.20
N SER A 68 5.69 0.86 0.58
CA SER A 68 7.05 0.40 0.32
C SER A 68 7.16 -0.39 -0.98
N SER A 69 6.20 -1.28 -1.27
CA SER A 69 6.21 -2.07 -2.50
C SER A 69 6.08 -1.18 -3.74
N MET A 70 5.21 -0.17 -3.68
CA MET A 70 4.99 0.76 -4.79
C MET A 70 6.17 1.73 -4.96
N GLU A 71 6.78 2.22 -3.87
CA GLU A 71 7.99 3.05 -3.94
C GLU A 71 9.10 2.29 -4.65
N ARG A 72 9.37 1.06 -4.20
CA ARG A 72 10.36 0.18 -4.80
C ARG A 72 10.09 -0.05 -6.28
N LEU A 73 8.85 -0.36 -6.65
CA LEU A 73 8.45 -0.56 -8.05
C LEU A 73 8.72 0.69 -8.90
N LEU A 74 8.36 1.88 -8.41
CA LEU A 74 8.59 3.14 -9.13
C LEU A 74 10.09 3.44 -9.26
N ARG A 75 10.88 3.12 -8.23
CA ARG A 75 12.34 3.29 -8.25
C ARG A 75 13.00 2.34 -9.25
N GLU A 76 12.62 1.07 -9.25
CA GLU A 76 13.10 0.06 -10.20
C GLU A 76 12.71 0.41 -11.65
N ALA A 77 11.59 1.12 -11.84
CA ALA A 77 11.17 1.66 -13.14
C ALA A 77 11.90 2.96 -13.54
N GLY A 78 12.83 3.48 -12.73
CA GLY A 78 13.60 4.69 -13.03
C GLY A 78 12.82 6.01 -12.88
N VAL A 79 11.72 6.02 -12.12
CA VAL A 79 10.95 7.25 -11.86
C VAL A 79 11.71 8.12 -10.87
N GLU A 80 11.92 9.39 -11.21
CA GLU A 80 12.57 10.38 -10.34
C GLU A 80 11.90 10.52 -8.98
N GLU A 81 12.68 10.70 -7.91
CA GLU A 81 12.22 10.63 -6.52
C GLU A 81 11.02 11.53 -6.22
N ASP A 82 11.06 12.76 -6.71
CA ASP A 82 10.01 13.75 -6.50
C ASP A 82 8.69 13.32 -7.17
N ASN A 83 8.77 12.66 -8.31
CA ASN A 83 7.63 12.08 -9.02
C ASN A 83 7.12 10.82 -8.32
N ARG A 84 8.00 10.01 -7.70
CA ARG A 84 7.58 8.85 -6.89
C ARG A 84 6.74 9.30 -5.70
N LYS A 85 7.18 10.34 -4.98
CA LYS A 85 6.43 10.92 -3.84
C LYS A 85 5.05 11.42 -4.25
N LYS A 86 4.96 12.13 -5.38
CA LYS A 86 3.68 12.61 -5.94
C LYS A 86 2.75 11.45 -6.33
N ALA A 87 3.28 10.44 -7.01
CA ALA A 87 2.52 9.26 -7.40
C ALA A 87 1.99 8.49 -6.18
N LEU A 88 2.82 8.31 -5.15
CA LEU A 88 2.42 7.64 -3.91
C LEU A 88 1.35 8.41 -3.13
N ALA A 89 1.47 9.75 -3.03
CA ALA A 89 0.43 10.58 -2.41
C ALA A 89 -0.90 10.41 -3.14
N TYR A 90 -0.88 10.50 -4.47
CA TYR A 90 -2.07 10.37 -5.29
C TYR A 90 -2.73 8.99 -5.11
N LEU A 91 -1.96 7.90 -5.20
CA LEU A 91 -2.46 6.54 -5.03
C LEU A 91 -3.02 6.26 -3.63
N ARG A 92 -2.48 6.93 -2.60
CA ARG A 92 -2.93 6.80 -1.20
C ARG A 92 -4.08 7.74 -0.85
N GLY A 93 -4.39 8.72 -1.70
CA GLY A 93 -5.33 9.79 -1.38
C GLY A 93 -4.83 10.72 -0.27
N ASP A 94 -3.51 10.87 -0.11
CA ASP A 94 -2.93 11.75 0.90
C ASP A 94 -3.05 13.22 0.45
N SER A 95 -3.58 14.08 1.32
CA SER A 95 -3.75 15.52 1.04
C SER A 95 -2.46 16.34 1.19
N SER A 96 -1.38 15.76 1.76
CA SER A 96 -0.07 16.40 1.86
C SER A 96 1.07 15.41 1.59
N LEU A 97 2.21 15.95 1.13
CA LEU A 97 3.45 15.17 0.95
C LEU A 97 4.21 14.97 2.26
N SER A 98 3.95 15.80 3.27
CA SER A 98 4.62 15.74 4.59
C SER A 98 4.25 14.51 5.43
N SER A 99 3.17 13.79 5.10
CA SER A 99 2.83 12.51 5.73
C SER A 99 3.65 11.31 5.20
N GLN A 100 4.64 11.55 4.34
CA GLN A 100 5.47 10.52 3.70
C GLN A 100 6.85 10.30 4.36
N ASP A 101 7.24 11.10 5.36
CA ASP A 101 8.60 11.09 5.92
C ASP A 101 8.96 9.82 6.73
N ILE A 102 7.97 8.98 7.09
CA ILE A 102 8.21 7.69 7.78
C ILE A 102 8.71 6.61 6.79
N TYR A 103 8.59 6.82 5.48
CA TYR A 103 8.69 5.75 4.48
C TYR A 103 10.04 5.70 3.74
N THR A 104 10.73 6.83 3.56
CA THR A 104 12.08 6.87 3.00
C THR A 104 13.10 6.22 3.94
N PHE A 105 12.88 6.36 5.27
CA PHE A 105 13.86 5.98 6.28
C PHE A 105 14.16 4.48 6.30
N LYS A 106 13.13 3.62 6.22
CA LYS A 106 13.31 2.16 6.26
C LYS A 106 14.08 1.61 5.07
N GLU A 107 13.93 2.24 3.90
CA GLU A 107 14.56 1.73 2.69
C GLU A 107 16.01 2.23 2.56
N THR A 108 16.27 3.48 2.95
CA THR A 108 17.64 3.98 3.17
C THR A 108 18.36 3.15 4.23
N GLU A 109 17.69 2.76 5.32
CA GLU A 109 18.24 1.86 6.35
C GLU A 109 18.55 0.47 5.77
N LEU A 110 17.68 -0.10 4.94
CA LEU A 110 17.94 -1.40 4.28
C LEU A 110 19.11 -1.34 3.29
N GLU A 111 19.21 -0.29 2.47
CA GLU A 111 20.36 -0.10 1.59
C GLU A 111 21.64 0.13 2.39
N ALA A 112 21.61 0.98 3.42
CA ALA A 112 22.76 1.22 4.29
C ALA A 112 23.23 -0.08 4.95
N ASN A 113 22.31 -0.90 5.46
CA ASN A 113 22.63 -2.20 6.04
C ASN A 113 23.20 -3.18 5.01
N LYS A 114 22.72 -3.15 3.76
CA LYS A 114 23.28 -3.97 2.67
C LYS A 114 24.73 -3.58 2.38
N TYR A 115 25.03 -2.29 2.26
CA TYR A 115 26.39 -1.79 2.00
C TYR A 115 27.32 -2.01 3.21
N LEU A 116 26.84 -1.77 4.44
CA LEU A 116 27.56 -2.10 5.67
C LEU A 116 27.95 -3.57 5.74
N GLY A 117 27.01 -4.47 5.40
CA GLY A 117 27.28 -5.89 5.31
C GLY A 117 28.32 -6.23 4.24
N GLN A 118 28.32 -5.55 3.08
CA GLN A 118 29.36 -5.73 2.06
C GLN A 118 30.74 -5.31 2.58
N TYR A 119 30.86 -4.11 3.16
CA TYR A 119 32.11 -3.63 3.73
C TYR A 119 32.64 -4.52 4.85
N GLN A 120 31.76 -5.03 5.71
CA GLN A 120 32.18 -5.91 6.79
C GLN A 120 32.79 -7.21 6.25
N ARG A 121 32.24 -7.77 5.16
CA ARG A 121 32.81 -8.94 4.47
C ARG A 121 34.14 -8.61 3.79
N GLU A 122 34.26 -7.44 3.16
CA GLU A 122 35.50 -7.00 2.53
C GLU A 122 36.64 -6.76 3.54
N ILE A 123 36.34 -6.18 4.71
CA ILE A 123 37.33 -5.86 5.74
C ILE A 123 37.71 -7.10 6.57
N PHE A 124 36.74 -7.94 6.91
CA PHE A 124 36.94 -9.05 7.86
C PHE A 124 36.94 -10.45 7.23
N GLY A 125 36.67 -10.58 5.93
CA GLY A 125 36.81 -11.85 5.20
C GLY A 125 35.81 -12.96 5.58
N ILE A 126 34.69 -12.59 6.22
CA ILE A 126 33.56 -13.47 6.54
C ILE A 126 32.47 -13.43 5.46
#